data_AF-A0A2E6WIB7-F1
#
_entry.id   AF-A0A2E6WIB7-F1
#
_cell.length_a   1.000
_cell.length_b   1.000
_cell.length_c   1.000
_cell.angle_alpha   90.00
_cell.angle_beta   90.00
_cell.angle_gamma   90.00
#
_symmetry.space_group_name_H-M   'P 1'
#
loop_
_entity.id
_entity.type
_entity.pdbx_description
1 polymer ?
#
loop_
_entity_poly.entity_id
_entity_poly.type
_entity_poly.pdbx_seq_one_letter_code
_entity_poly.pdbx_strand_id
1 'polypeptide(L)'
;MKAATAPVEAMLNSAPLFALMFVIAIVPGIFEELAFRGVILTGLQKDSRPSSAIFVSAFFFGITHGILQQSLNAFIIGLLLGYIAVRCGSLIPTIIMHVLHNGITVLVARSESQEWLSPLLIDYHGTPMYSPLVAMCGGVIAIGLIVWFHIQTRPKLAVGKSQYAGD
;
A
#
# COMPACT_ATOMS: atom_id res chain seq x y z
N MET A 1 -5.72 -21.01 17.25
CA MET A 1 -4.92 -19.81 16.89
C MET A 1 -4.66 -18.90 18.08
N LYS A 2 -5.66 -18.40 18.82
CA LYS A 2 -5.45 -17.51 20.00
C LYS A 2 -4.40 -18.01 21.01
N ALA A 3 -4.37 -19.31 21.33
CA ALA A 3 -3.39 -19.87 22.26
C ALA A 3 -1.92 -19.81 21.76
N ALA A 4 -1.71 -19.81 20.43
CA ALA A 4 -0.38 -19.75 19.83
C ALA A 4 0.12 -18.31 19.64
N THR A 5 -0.79 -17.34 19.50
CA THR A 5 -0.45 -15.91 19.35
C THR A 5 -0.39 -15.17 20.68
N ALA A 6 -1.01 -15.69 21.74
CA ALA A 6 -1.04 -15.07 23.07
C ALA A 6 0.34 -14.63 23.61
N PRO A 7 1.44 -15.41 23.47
CA PRO A 7 2.76 -14.96 23.90
C PRO A 7 3.25 -13.73 23.11
N VAL A 8 3.00 -13.72 21.80
CA VAL A 8 3.39 -12.61 20.91
C VAL A 8 2.53 -11.37 21.20
N GLU A 9 1.23 -11.54 21.40
CA GLU A 9 0.32 -10.45 21.78
C GLU A 9 0.73 -9.81 23.11
N ALA A 10 1.11 -10.62 24.11
CA ALA A 10 1.61 -10.12 25.39
C ALA A 10 2.94 -9.37 25.23
N MET A 11 3.86 -9.87 24.41
CA MET A 11 5.12 -9.18 24.09
C MET A 11 4.87 -7.86 23.36
N LEU A 12 3.99 -7.83 22.37
CA LEU A 12 3.62 -6.61 21.65
C LEU A 12 2.94 -5.60 22.57
N ASN A 13 2.12 -6.04 23.52
CA ASN A 13 1.43 -5.16 24.45
C ASN A 13 2.33 -4.57 25.54
N SER A 14 3.40 -5.27 25.91
CA SER A 14 4.39 -4.80 26.89
C SER A 14 5.58 -4.07 26.25
N ALA A 15 5.75 -4.17 24.93
CA ALA A 15 6.84 -3.51 24.22
C ALA A 15 6.72 -1.97 24.28
N PRO A 16 7.84 -1.26 24.48
CA PRO A 16 7.85 0.20 24.46
C PRO A 16 7.48 0.71 23.06
N LEU A 17 6.70 1.80 23.00
CA LEU A 17 6.17 2.34 21.73
C LEU A 17 7.26 2.60 20.70
N PHE A 18 8.43 3.12 21.11
CA PHE A 18 9.52 3.40 20.18
C PHE A 18 10.03 2.12 19.48
N ALA A 19 10.06 0.98 20.18
CA ALA A 19 10.51 -0.28 19.60
C ALA A 19 9.51 -0.80 18.56
N LEU A 20 8.21 -0.66 18.84
CA LEU A 20 7.15 -0.99 17.89
C LEU A 20 7.19 -0.10 16.66
N MET A 21 7.36 1.21 16.83
CA MET A 21 7.54 2.15 15.72
C MET A 21 8.75 1.76 14.87
N PHE A 22 9.87 1.39 15.50
CA PHE A 22 11.07 1.00 14.77
C PHE A 22 10.88 -0.28 13.96
N VAL A 23 10.37 -1.35 14.58
CA VAL A 23 10.30 -2.69 13.98
C VAL A 23 9.09 -2.87 13.05
N ILE A 24 7.99 -2.15 13.25
CA ILE A 24 6.73 -2.32 12.49
C ILE A 24 6.55 -1.19 11.47
N ALA A 25 7.02 0.02 11.76
CA ALA A 25 6.81 1.17 10.87
C ALA A 25 8.07 1.58 10.10
N ILE A 26 9.15 1.89 10.80
CA ILE A 26 10.34 2.51 10.19
C ILE A 26 11.11 1.50 9.34
N VAL A 27 11.52 0.37 9.94
CA VAL A 27 12.35 -0.62 9.26
C VAL A 27 11.59 -1.21 8.05
N PRO A 28 10.37 -1.75 8.18
CA PRO A 28 9.63 -2.27 7.03
C PRO A 28 9.36 -1.19 5.99
N GLY A 29 8.91 0.00 6.39
CA GLY A 29 8.61 1.10 5.46
C GLY A 29 9.81 1.52 4.62
N ILE A 30 11.03 1.49 5.17
CA ILE A 30 12.25 1.78 4.39
C ILE A 30 12.59 0.62 3.45
N PHE A 31 12.70 -0.60 3.98
CA PHE A 31 13.19 -1.74 3.20
C PHE A 31 12.20 -2.19 2.12
N GLU A 32 10.90 -2.10 2.38
CA GLU A 32 9.87 -2.40 1.40
C GLU A 32 9.88 -1.37 0.25
N GLU A 33 10.04 -0.07 0.54
CA GLU A 33 10.18 0.92 -0.54
C GLU A 33 11.45 0.71 -1.36
N LEU A 34 12.58 0.39 -0.72
CA LEU A 34 13.82 0.07 -1.43
C LEU A 34 13.64 -1.15 -2.35
N ALA A 35 13.02 -2.22 -1.85
CA ALA A 35 12.80 -3.44 -2.61
C ALA A 35 11.79 -3.23 -3.74
N PHE A 36 10.59 -2.72 -3.43
CA PHE A 36 9.51 -2.64 -4.40
C PHE A 36 9.64 -1.44 -5.34
N ARG A 37 10.00 -0.25 -4.84
CA ARG A 37 10.07 0.96 -5.67
C ARG A 37 11.48 1.17 -6.22
N GLY A 38 12.50 0.91 -5.41
CA GLY A 38 13.89 1.02 -5.84
C GLY A 38 14.27 -0.05 -6.86
N VAL A 39 13.98 -1.33 -6.59
CA VAL A 39 14.45 -2.44 -7.42
C VAL A 39 13.37 -2.94 -8.39
N ILE A 40 12.24 -3.42 -7.89
CA ILE A 40 11.23 -4.11 -8.71
C ILE A 40 10.59 -3.14 -9.72
N LEU A 41 10.05 -2.01 -9.26
CA LEU A 41 9.41 -1.01 -10.10
C LEU A 41 10.38 -0.42 -11.13
N THR A 42 11.58 -0.02 -10.72
CA THR A 42 12.62 0.49 -11.63
C THR A 42 13.02 -0.54 -12.67
N GLY A 43 13.13 -1.82 -12.28
CA GLY A 43 13.37 -2.93 -13.20
C GLY A 43 12.25 -3.07 -14.25
N LEU A 44 11.00 -3.09 -13.79
CA LEU A 44 9.82 -3.21 -14.65
C LEU A 44 9.64 -2.03 -15.61
N GLN A 45 10.06 -0.82 -15.24
CA GLN A 45 10.00 0.37 -16.10
C GLN A 45 10.92 0.31 -17.32
N LYS A 46 11.92 -0.58 -17.36
CA LYS A 46 12.80 -0.74 -18.53
C LYS A 46 12.06 -1.29 -19.75
N ASP A 47 11.15 -2.22 -19.52
CA ASP A 47 10.50 -3.01 -20.58
C ASP A 47 8.99 -2.78 -20.65
N SER A 48 8.42 -1.92 -19.80
CA SER A 48 6.97 -1.69 -19.74
C SER A 48 6.59 -0.24 -19.52
N ARG A 49 5.32 0.09 -19.84
CA ARG A 49 4.76 1.42 -19.56
C ARG A 49 4.76 1.67 -18.05
N PRO A 50 5.01 2.91 -17.57
CA PRO A 50 5.05 3.20 -16.15
C PRO A 50 3.80 2.74 -15.38
N SER A 51 2.61 2.87 -15.98
CA SER A 51 1.36 2.41 -15.37
C SER A 51 1.30 0.88 -15.17
N SER A 52 1.80 0.11 -16.14
CA SER A 52 1.91 -1.35 -16.04
C SER A 52 2.94 -1.77 -14.99
N ALA A 53 4.10 -1.11 -14.96
CA ALA A 53 5.14 -1.35 -13.96
C ALA A 53 4.64 -1.09 -12.53
N ILE A 54 3.91 0.02 -12.32
CA ILE A 54 3.28 0.34 -11.03
C ILE A 54 2.29 -0.73 -10.62
N PHE A 55 1.40 -1.15 -11.53
CA PHE A 55 0.38 -2.16 -11.23
C PHE A 55 1.00 -3.48 -10.81
N VAL A 56 1.97 -3.99 -11.57
CA VAL A 56 2.63 -5.27 -11.29
C VAL A 56 3.43 -5.20 -10.00
N SER A 57 4.18 -4.12 -9.78
CA SER A 57 4.92 -3.91 -8.52
C SER A 57 3.98 -3.86 -7.31
N ALA A 58 2.86 -3.14 -7.41
CA ALA A 58 1.87 -3.05 -6.35
C ALA A 58 1.19 -4.40 -6.08
N PHE A 59 0.92 -5.17 -7.13
CA PHE A 59 0.30 -6.49 -7.02
C PHE A 59 1.18 -7.46 -6.23
N PHE A 60 2.47 -7.53 -6.54
CA PHE A 60 3.41 -8.34 -5.77
C PHE A 60 3.57 -7.85 -4.34
N PHE A 61 3.55 -6.53 -4.12
CA PHE A 61 3.57 -5.95 -2.78
C PHE A 61 2.34 -6.35 -1.95
N GLY A 62 1.15 -6.39 -2.56
CA GLY A 62 -0.05 -6.91 -1.92
C GLY A 62 0.10 -8.37 -1.47
N ILE A 63 0.63 -9.23 -2.35
CA ILE A 63 0.77 -10.68 -2.08
C ILE A 63 1.65 -10.97 -0.86
N THR A 64 2.66 -10.16 -0.55
CA THR A 64 3.59 -10.44 0.56
C THR A 64 2.97 -10.33 1.95
N HIS A 65 1.75 -9.79 2.07
CA HIS A 65 1.13 -9.51 3.37
C HIS A 65 0.33 -10.69 3.95
N GLY A 66 0.10 -11.77 3.19
CA GLY A 66 -0.42 -13.05 3.69
C GLY A 66 -1.90 -13.07 4.14
N ILE A 67 -2.48 -11.92 4.50
CA ILE A 67 -3.90 -11.78 4.88
C ILE A 67 -4.61 -11.01 3.77
N LEU A 68 -5.75 -11.52 3.28
CA LEU A 68 -6.46 -10.93 2.13
C LEU A 68 -6.79 -9.45 2.32
N GLN A 69 -7.36 -9.06 3.47
CA GLN A 69 -7.69 -7.65 3.74
C GLN A 69 -6.44 -6.77 3.76
N GLN A 70 -5.35 -7.23 4.38
CA GLN A 70 -4.08 -6.51 4.41
C GLN A 70 -3.45 -6.43 3.02
N SER A 71 -3.56 -7.51 2.23
CA SER A 71 -3.06 -7.60 0.86
C SER A 71 -3.77 -6.62 -0.07
N LEU A 72 -5.09 -6.47 0.07
CA LEU A 72 -5.88 -5.49 -0.66
C LEU A 72 -5.48 -4.06 -0.29
N ASN A 73 -5.32 -3.75 1.00
CA ASN A 73 -4.85 -2.44 1.44
C ASN A 73 -3.43 -2.14 0.92
N ALA A 74 -2.53 -3.11 1.07
CA ALA A 74 -1.15 -3.02 0.60
C ALA A 74 -1.09 -2.83 -0.92
N PHE A 75 -1.94 -3.50 -1.70
CA PHE A 75 -2.04 -3.27 -3.14
C PHE A 75 -2.43 -1.82 -3.48
N ILE A 76 -3.41 -1.24 -2.78
CA ILE A 76 -3.89 0.12 -3.02
C ILE A 76 -2.84 1.17 -2.68
N ILE A 77 -2.27 1.08 -1.46
CA ILE A 77 -1.13 1.91 -1.05
C ILE A 77 0.05 1.67 -2.01
N GLY A 78 0.23 0.42 -2.43
CA GLY A 78 1.05 -0.09 -3.51
C GLY A 78 1.08 0.82 -4.72
N LEU A 79 -0.09 1.01 -5.31
CA LEU A 79 -0.34 1.81 -6.51
C LEU A 79 -0.06 3.30 -6.27
N LEU A 80 -0.53 3.84 -5.14
CA LEU A 80 -0.33 5.26 -4.81
C LEU A 80 1.16 5.61 -4.67
N LEU A 81 1.90 4.83 -3.88
CA LEU A 81 3.33 5.06 -3.68
C LEU A 81 4.13 4.78 -4.96
N GLY A 82 3.74 3.76 -5.73
CA GLY A 82 4.32 3.52 -7.06
C GLY A 82 4.15 4.73 -7.99
N TYR A 83 2.96 5.32 -8.04
CA TYR A 83 2.70 6.55 -8.79
C TYR A 83 3.57 7.71 -8.32
N ILE A 84 3.65 7.94 -7.00
CA ILE A 84 4.47 9.02 -6.42
C ILE A 84 5.96 8.81 -6.76
N ALA A 85 6.48 7.59 -6.63
CA ALA A 85 7.87 7.27 -6.99
C ALA A 85 8.16 7.63 -8.45
N VAL A 86 7.28 7.26 -9.38
CA VAL A 86 7.44 7.58 -10.82
C VAL A 86 7.36 9.08 -11.08
N ARG A 87 6.42 9.78 -10.44
CA ARG A 87 6.21 11.23 -10.69
C ARG A 87 7.27 12.11 -10.07
N CYS A 88 7.75 11.75 -8.88
CA CYS A 88 8.76 12.52 -8.14
C CYS A 88 10.19 12.11 -8.52
N GLY A 89 10.39 10.93 -9.10
CA GLY A 89 11.73 10.40 -9.38
C GLY A 89 12.56 10.18 -8.11
N SER A 90 11.92 10.00 -6.96
CA SER A 90 12.57 9.89 -5.64
C SER A 90 11.81 8.93 -4.74
N LEU A 91 12.55 8.16 -3.95
CA LEU A 91 12.00 7.25 -2.93
C LEU A 91 11.72 7.95 -1.60
N ILE A 92 12.30 9.13 -1.34
CA ILE A 92 12.14 9.81 -0.05
C ILE A 92 10.67 10.10 0.27
N PRO A 93 9.84 10.65 -0.64
CA PRO A 93 8.42 10.86 -0.36
C PRO A 93 7.68 9.56 -0.06
N THR A 94 8.00 8.47 -0.77
CA THR A 94 7.31 7.19 -0.58
C THR A 94 7.70 6.53 0.73
N ILE A 95 8.99 6.58 1.11
CA ILE A 95 9.49 6.11 2.41
C ILE A 95 8.78 6.86 3.53
N ILE A 96 8.74 8.19 3.49
CA ILE A 96 8.08 8.99 4.52
C ILE A 96 6.60 8.61 4.62
N MET A 97 5.89 8.56 3.50
CA MET A 97 4.46 8.22 3.49
C MET A 97 4.19 6.80 4.01
N HIS A 98 5.03 5.83 3.66
CA HIS A 98 4.87 4.45 4.10
C HIS A 98 5.16 4.29 5.59
N VAL A 99 6.26 4.89 6.08
CA VAL A 99 6.59 4.91 7.51
C VAL A 99 5.48 5.60 8.31
N LEU A 100 4.92 6.70 7.81
CA LEU A 100 3.79 7.38 8.45
C LEU A 100 2.52 6.51 8.46
N HIS A 101 2.19 5.86 7.34
CA HIS A 101 1.05 4.95 7.26
C HIS A 101 1.16 3.84 8.32
N ASN A 102 2.31 3.15 8.38
CA ASN A 102 2.52 2.07 9.33
C ASN A 102 2.59 2.61 10.77
N GLY A 103 3.17 3.79 10.98
CA GLY A 103 3.23 4.47 12.27
C GLY A 103 1.84 4.82 12.81
N ILE A 104 0.95 5.34 11.95
CA ILE A 104 -0.46 5.60 12.30
C ILE A 104 -1.15 4.29 12.70
N THR A 105 -0.92 3.19 11.96
CA THR A 105 -1.46 1.87 12.33
C THR A 105 -1.00 1.44 13.72
N VAL A 106 0.29 1.60 14.05
CA VAL A 106 0.84 1.28 15.38
C VAL A 106 0.21 2.16 16.47
N LEU A 107 0.07 3.47 16.23
CA LEU A 107 -0.51 4.40 17.19
C LEU A 107 -1.99 4.11 17.45
N VAL A 108 -2.76 3.83 16.41
CA VAL A 108 -4.19 3.45 16.52
C VAL A 108 -4.31 2.12 17.27
N ALA A 109 -3.46 1.14 16.97
CA ALA A 109 -3.45 -0.14 17.69
C ALA A 109 -3.09 0.01 19.18
N ARG A 110 -2.35 1.05 19.56
CA ARG A 110 -1.96 1.35 20.95
C ARG A 110 -2.96 2.22 21.70
N SER A 111 -3.86 2.94 21.02
CA SER A 111 -4.81 3.82 21.68
C SER A 111 -5.94 3.03 22.37
N GLU A 112 -6.24 3.35 23.63
CA GLU A 112 -7.32 2.73 24.39
C GLU A 112 -8.72 3.16 23.90
N SER A 113 -8.82 4.29 23.19
CA SER A 113 -10.07 4.88 22.72
C SER A 113 -10.55 4.33 21.36
N GLN A 114 -10.62 3.00 21.23
CA GLN A 114 -11.17 2.34 20.04
C GLN A 114 -12.71 2.35 19.99
N GLU A 115 -13.41 2.89 20.99
CA GLU A 115 -14.88 2.85 21.05
C GLU A 115 -15.54 3.45 19.81
N TRP A 116 -15.02 4.56 19.27
CA TRP A 116 -15.55 5.19 18.06
C TRP A 116 -15.25 4.41 16.77
N LEU A 117 -14.21 3.56 16.77
CA LEU A 117 -13.87 2.65 15.67
C LEU A 117 -14.61 1.31 15.78
N SER A 118 -15.16 0.97 16.96
CA SER A 118 -15.88 -0.28 17.19
C SER A 118 -17.00 -0.57 16.18
N PRO A 119 -17.77 0.42 15.64
CA PRO A 119 -18.78 0.13 14.62
C PRO A 119 -18.18 -0.17 13.23
N LEU A 120 -16.93 0.21 13.01
CA LEU A 120 -16.20 0.04 11.74
C LEU A 120 -15.39 -1.27 11.73
N LEU A 121 -15.27 -1.94 12.87
CA LEU A 121 -14.47 -3.14 13.06
C LEU A 121 -15.37 -4.33 13.43
N ILE A 122 -15.03 -5.50 12.93
CA ILE A 122 -15.61 -6.77 13.38
C ILE A 122 -14.51 -7.63 13.99
N ASP A 123 -14.81 -8.32 15.09
CA ASP A 123 -13.92 -9.35 15.60
C ASP A 123 -14.04 -10.59 14.71
N TYR A 124 -13.03 -10.83 13.88
CA TYR A 124 -12.91 -12.04 13.09
C TYR A 124 -11.88 -12.96 13.75
N HIS A 125 -12.36 -14.00 14.45
CA HIS A 125 -11.52 -15.00 15.12
C HIS A 125 -10.45 -14.45 16.09
N GLY A 126 -10.68 -13.30 16.72
CA GLY A 126 -9.71 -12.63 17.61
C GLY A 126 -8.87 -11.56 16.92
N THR A 127 -9.11 -11.28 15.65
CA THR A 127 -8.43 -10.22 14.91
C THR A 127 -9.44 -9.14 14.54
N PRO A 128 -9.21 -7.87 14.95
CA PRO A 128 -10.06 -6.77 14.51
C PRO A 128 -9.87 -6.56 13.00
N MET A 129 -10.92 -6.82 12.23
CA MET A 129 -10.98 -6.64 10.79
C MET A 129 -11.94 -5.50 10.45
N TYR A 130 -11.77 -4.86 9.29
CA TYR A 130 -12.73 -3.84 8.87
C TYR A 130 -14.06 -4.51 8.57
N SER A 131 -15.17 -3.86 8.93
CA SER A 131 -16.49 -4.38 8.62
C SER A 131 -16.64 -4.56 7.10
N PRO A 132 -17.45 -5.54 6.63
CA PRO A 132 -17.65 -5.77 5.19
C PRO A 132 -18.07 -4.51 4.43
N LEU A 133 -18.83 -3.62 5.09
CA LEU A 133 -19.23 -2.33 4.54
C LEU A 133 -18.02 -1.40 4.34
N VAL A 134 -17.15 -1.27 5.35
CA VAL A 134 -15.93 -0.45 5.25
C VAL A 134 -14.99 -1.02 4.19
N ALA A 135 -14.82 -2.35 4.15
CA ALA A 135 -14.03 -3.02 3.12
C ALA A 135 -14.60 -2.78 1.71
N MET A 136 -15.93 -2.85 1.55
CA MET A 136 -16.60 -2.59 0.27
C MET A 136 -16.45 -1.12 -0.16
N CYS A 137 -16.67 -0.16 0.74
CA CYS A 137 -16.47 1.25 0.45
C CYS A 137 -15.01 1.55 0.08
N GLY A 138 -14.06 1.00 0.82
CA GLY A 138 -12.63 1.09 0.50
C GLY A 138 -12.30 0.47 -0.87
N GLY A 139 -12.90 -0.67 -1.20
CA GLY A 139 -12.78 -1.31 -2.50
C GLY A 139 -13.33 -0.47 -3.66
N VAL A 140 -14.48 0.18 -3.49
CA VAL A 140 -15.05 1.09 -4.49
C VAL A 140 -14.15 2.31 -4.71
N ILE A 141 -13.66 2.92 -3.63
CA ILE A 141 -12.71 4.04 -3.71
C ILE A 141 -11.44 3.60 -4.43
N ALA A 142 -10.91 2.42 -4.08
CA ALA A 142 -9.74 1.85 -4.74
C ALA A 142 -9.94 1.64 -6.24
N ILE A 143 -11.07 1.06 -6.65
CA ILE A 143 -11.41 0.89 -8.07
C ILE A 143 -11.51 2.25 -8.76
N GLY A 144 -12.14 3.24 -8.12
CA GLY A 144 -12.22 4.60 -8.63
C GLY A 144 -10.85 5.24 -8.82
N LEU A 145 -9.94 5.09 -7.85
CA LEU A 145 -8.57 5.59 -7.92
C LEU A 145 -7.75 4.87 -9.00
N ILE A 146 -7.93 3.55 -9.16
CA ILE A 146 -7.30 2.76 -10.23
C ILE A 146 -7.79 3.23 -11.60
N VAL A 147 -9.09 3.41 -11.78
CA VAL A 147 -9.68 3.88 -13.04
C VAL A 147 -9.23 5.31 -13.34
N TRP A 148 -9.27 6.19 -12.35
CA TRP A 148 -8.78 7.56 -12.49
C TRP A 148 -7.30 7.58 -12.86
N PHE A 149 -6.47 6.79 -12.18
CA PHE A 149 -5.04 6.67 -12.46
C PHE A 149 -4.78 6.12 -13.87
N HIS A 150 -5.54 5.10 -14.28
CA HIS A 150 -5.49 4.54 -15.63
C HIS A 150 -5.85 5.59 -16.69
N ILE A 151 -6.87 6.42 -16.46
CA ILE A 151 -7.29 7.49 -17.39
C ILE A 151 -6.19 8.55 -17.52
N GLN A 152 -5.61 8.99 -16.40
CA GLN A 152 -4.59 10.04 -16.40
C GLN A 152 -3.24 9.60 -16.99
N THR A 153 -2.99 8.29 -17.07
CA THR A 153 -1.75 7.72 -17.62
C THR A 153 -1.93 7.15 -19.01
N ARG A 154 -3.09 7.36 -19.66
CA ARG A 154 -3.26 6.98 -21.08
C ARG A 154 -2.24 7.76 -21.92
N PRO A 155 -1.43 7.09 -22.76
CA PRO A 155 -0.63 7.81 -23.73
C PRO A 155 -1.58 8.61 -24.62
N LYS A 156 -1.31 9.92 -24.79
CA LYS A 156 -1.95 10.68 -25.84
C LYS A 156 -1.69 9.91 -27.14
N LEU A 157 -2.74 9.40 -27.78
CA LEU A 157 -2.62 8.84 -29.11
C LEU A 157 -1.86 9.87 -29.93
N ALA A 158 -0.74 9.47 -30.52
CA ALA A 158 -0.03 10.29 -31.50
C ALA A 158 -0.95 10.38 -32.73
N VAL A 159 -1.93 11.27 -32.68
CA VAL A 159 -2.78 11.60 -33.81
C VAL A 159 -1.94 12.47 -34.73
N GLY A 160 -1.49 11.87 -35.83
CA GLY A 160 -1.14 12.57 -37.07
C GLY A 160 0.34 12.96 -37.23
N LYS A 161 1.09 12.11 -37.94
CA LYS A 161 1.96 12.53 -39.05
C LYS A 161 1.94 11.47 -40.15
N SER A 162 0.89 11.52 -40.97
CA SER A 162 0.80 10.87 -42.30
C SER A 162 0.39 11.92 -43.34
N GLN A 163 0.97 13.10 -43.24
CA GLN A 163 1.12 14.06 -44.33
C GLN A 163 2.64 14.28 -44.41
N TYR A 164 3.23 14.35 -45.61
CA TYR A 164 4.68 14.32 -45.91
C TYR A 164 5.33 12.95 -46.22
N ALA A 165 4.62 12.07 -46.94
CA ALA A 165 5.24 11.34 -48.05
C ALA A 165 4.44 11.79 -49.28
N GLY A 166 4.88 12.77 -50.06
CA GLY A 166 6.17 12.79 -50.76
C GLY A 166 5.81 12.56 -52.22
N ASP A 167 5.94 13.62 -53.01
CA ASP A 167 5.56 13.77 -54.42
C ASP A 167 6.20 12.74 -55.37
#